data_AF-A0A918PUP5-F1
#
_entry.id   AF-A0A918PUP5-F1
#
_cell.length_a   1.000
_cell.length_b   1.000
_cell.length_c   1.000
_cell.angle_alpha   90.00
_cell.angle_beta   90.00
_cell.angle_gamma   90.00
#
_symmetry.space_group_name_H-M   'P 1'
#
loop_
_entity.id
_entity.type
_entity.pdbx_description
1 polymer ?
#
loop_
_entity_poly.entity_id
_entity_poly.type
_entity_poly.pdbx_seq_one_letter_code
_entity_poly.pdbx_strand_id
1 'polypeptide(L)'
;MTTQPPTRPAYPLPDSGTLSVAAQTALNASHQAAYRLGRVMAVVAAAAVRDILTGHDHEAAFDAAGVELTETADGSLQATGWYWTAAGEQHTFAEAIGEREASWSVSGMNEWTSYLDDSNRDVWHPLCTEALDRDGCPAYRLDLAKAAALPID
;
A
#
# COMPACT_ATOMS: atom_id res chain seq x y z
N MET A 1 -31.76 9.07 47.77
CA MET A 1 -31.83 9.07 46.30
C MET A 1 -32.73 7.91 45.88
N THR A 2 -33.90 8.19 45.33
CA THR A 2 -34.85 7.18 44.82
C THR A 2 -34.48 6.83 43.38
N THR A 3 -34.02 5.60 43.15
CA THR A 3 -33.81 5.03 41.82
C THR A 3 -35.17 4.73 41.19
N GLN A 4 -35.58 5.54 40.21
CA GLN A 4 -36.79 5.27 39.44
C GLN A 4 -36.51 4.09 38.48
N PRO A 5 -37.33 3.03 38.48
CA PRO A 5 -37.12 1.88 37.62
C PRO A 5 -37.34 2.26 36.14
N PRO A 6 -36.59 1.65 35.20
CA PRO A 6 -36.74 1.92 33.78
C PRO A 6 -38.17 1.60 33.33
N THR A 7 -38.79 2.53 32.59
CA THR A 7 -40.21 2.48 32.19
C THR A 7 -40.42 2.04 30.74
N ARG A 8 -39.35 1.85 29.96
CA ARG A 8 -39.41 1.41 28.56
C ARG A 8 -38.84 -0.01 28.42
N PRO A 9 -39.45 -0.87 27.58
CA PRO A 9 -38.86 -2.17 27.25
C PRO A 9 -37.50 -1.96 26.58
N ALA A 10 -36.56 -2.86 26.86
CA ALA A 10 -35.30 -2.91 26.12
C ALA A 10 -35.58 -3.18 24.63
N TYR A 11 -34.77 -2.59 23.75
CA TYR A 11 -34.81 -2.95 22.34
C TYR A 11 -34.38 -4.42 22.17
N PRO A 12 -35.01 -5.19 21.27
CA PRO A 12 -34.62 -6.57 21.04
C PRO A 12 -33.24 -6.60 20.37
N LEU A 13 -32.37 -7.47 20.88
CA LEU A 13 -31.09 -7.81 20.28
C LEU A 13 -31.04 -9.32 20.03
N PRO A 14 -30.31 -9.79 19.01
CA PRO A 14 -29.91 -11.19 18.92
C PRO A 14 -29.16 -11.62 20.19
N ASP A 15 -29.13 -12.93 20.46
CA ASP A 15 -28.35 -13.44 21.58
C ASP A 15 -26.85 -13.14 21.39
N SER A 16 -26.12 -13.10 22.51
CA SER A 16 -24.71 -12.74 22.51
C SER A 16 -23.84 -13.68 21.67
N GLY A 17 -24.20 -14.97 21.58
CA GLY A 17 -23.48 -15.95 20.76
C GLY A 17 -23.59 -15.62 19.27
N THR A 18 -24.82 -15.35 18.80
CA THR A 18 -25.08 -14.91 17.42
C THR A 18 -24.32 -13.62 17.09
N LEU A 19 -24.33 -12.64 18.00
CA LEU A 19 -23.60 -11.38 17.81
C LEU A 19 -22.08 -11.60 17.74
N SER A 20 -21.51 -12.43 18.61
CA SER A 20 -20.07 -12.72 18.61
C SER A 20 -19.62 -13.41 17.32
N VAL A 21 -20.40 -14.39 16.81
CA VAL A 21 -20.07 -15.07 15.54
C VAL A 21 -20.15 -14.10 14.36
N ALA A 22 -21.19 -13.26 14.32
CA ALA A 22 -21.34 -12.25 13.27
C ALA A 22 -20.18 -11.25 13.27
N ALA A 23 -19.79 -10.76 14.46
CA ALA A 23 -18.66 -9.84 14.61
C ALA A 23 -17.34 -10.47 14.16
N GLN A 24 -17.03 -11.70 14.60
CA GLN A 24 -15.80 -12.39 14.19
C GLN A 24 -15.76 -12.65 12.68
N THR A 25 -16.90 -13.01 12.08
CA THR A 25 -17.01 -13.23 10.64
C THR A 25 -16.71 -11.95 9.86
N ALA A 26 -17.29 -10.82 10.30
CA ALA A 26 -17.06 -9.52 9.67
C ALA A 26 -15.59 -9.08 9.81
N LEU A 27 -14.98 -9.26 11.00
CA LEU A 27 -13.58 -8.93 11.24
C LEU A 27 -12.63 -9.76 10.35
N ASN A 28 -12.87 -11.06 10.26
CA ASN A 28 -12.08 -11.94 9.40
C ASN A 28 -12.19 -11.55 7.93
N ALA A 29 -13.41 -11.24 7.45
CA ALA A 29 -13.62 -10.78 6.09
C ALA A 29 -12.91 -9.44 5.81
N SER A 30 -12.96 -8.51 6.77
CA SER A 30 -12.25 -7.23 6.69
C SER A 30 -10.74 -7.42 6.59
N HIS A 31 -10.15 -8.28 7.41
CA HIS A 31 -8.72 -8.60 7.35
C HIS A 31 -8.32 -9.24 6.01
N GLN A 32 -9.12 -10.19 5.52
CA GLN A 32 -8.85 -10.82 4.22
C GLN A 32 -8.92 -9.81 3.07
N ALA A 33 -9.87 -8.87 3.11
CA ALA A 33 -9.98 -7.81 2.12
C ALA A 33 -8.77 -6.86 2.17
N ALA A 34 -8.31 -6.48 3.36
CA ALA A 34 -7.11 -5.64 3.53
C ALA A 34 -5.84 -6.35 3.01
N TYR A 35 -5.68 -7.64 3.31
CA TYR A 35 -4.57 -8.45 2.79
C TYR A 35 -4.58 -8.50 1.26
N ARG A 36 -5.75 -8.74 0.65
CA ARG A 36 -5.89 -8.76 -0.80
C ARG A 36 -5.59 -7.38 -1.41
N LEU A 37 -6.10 -6.32 -0.80
CA LEU A 37 -5.82 -4.94 -1.24
C LEU A 37 -4.32 -4.66 -1.23
N GLY A 38 -3.61 -4.97 -0.13
CA GLY A 38 -2.16 -4.80 -0.05
C GLY A 38 -1.40 -5.53 -1.16
N ARG A 39 -1.80 -6.78 -1.49
CA ARG A 39 -1.18 -7.53 -2.61
C ARG A 39 -1.40 -6.85 -3.95
N VAL A 40 -2.65 -6.48 -4.25
CA VAL A 40 -3.00 -5.85 -5.53
C VAL A 40 -2.28 -4.50 -5.65
N MET A 41 -2.24 -3.69 -4.60
CA MET A 41 -1.58 -2.38 -4.64
C MET A 41 -0.06 -2.49 -4.80
N ALA A 42 0.58 -3.49 -4.20
CA ALA A 42 2.01 -3.77 -4.46
C ALA A 42 2.26 -4.15 -5.92
N VAL A 43 1.40 -4.99 -6.52
CA VAL A 43 1.47 -5.35 -7.95
C VAL A 43 1.26 -4.11 -8.83
N VAL A 44 0.28 -3.27 -8.49
CA VAL A 44 0.00 -2.01 -9.21
C VAL A 44 1.20 -1.06 -9.14
N ALA A 45 1.86 -0.94 -8.00
CA ALA A 45 3.08 -0.14 -7.88
C ALA A 45 4.18 -0.67 -8.83
N ALA A 46 4.39 -1.98 -8.89
CA ALA A 46 5.35 -2.57 -9.82
C ALA A 46 4.99 -2.35 -11.30
N ALA A 47 3.70 -2.49 -11.64
CA ALA A 47 3.20 -2.20 -12.99
C ALA A 47 3.37 -0.72 -13.35
N ALA A 48 3.11 0.20 -12.42
CA ALA A 48 3.29 1.63 -12.63
C ALA A 48 4.76 1.99 -12.90
N VAL A 49 5.72 1.37 -12.20
CA VAL A 49 7.16 1.57 -12.47
C VAL A 49 7.51 1.16 -13.90
N ARG A 50 7.07 -0.02 -14.34
CA ARG A 50 7.26 -0.46 -15.73
C ARG A 50 6.68 0.58 -16.68
N ASP A 51 5.41 0.93 -16.49
CA ASP A 51 4.68 1.80 -17.41
C ASP A 51 5.32 3.19 -17.54
N ILE A 52 5.80 3.76 -16.43
CA ILE A 52 6.54 5.03 -16.44
C ILE A 52 7.83 4.89 -17.24
N LEU A 53 8.64 3.86 -16.98
CA LEU A 53 9.96 3.69 -17.61
C LEU A 53 9.88 3.29 -19.08
N THR A 54 8.79 2.64 -19.49
CA THR A 54 8.62 2.17 -20.87
C THR A 54 7.65 3.02 -21.70
N GLY A 55 7.05 4.07 -21.12
CA GLY A 55 6.01 4.84 -21.78
C GLY A 55 4.80 3.98 -22.17
N HIS A 56 4.45 3.02 -21.30
CA HIS A 56 3.41 2.01 -21.51
C HIS A 56 3.67 0.95 -22.60
N ASP A 57 4.90 0.85 -23.15
CA ASP A 57 5.29 -0.31 -23.93
C ASP A 57 5.60 -1.49 -23.00
N HIS A 58 4.68 -2.46 -22.90
CA HIS A 58 4.83 -3.59 -21.97
C HIS A 58 5.91 -4.60 -22.39
N GLU A 59 6.38 -4.55 -23.64
CA GLU A 59 7.42 -5.45 -24.16
C GLU A 59 8.81 -4.79 -24.13
N ALA A 60 8.88 -3.49 -23.87
CA ALA A 60 10.14 -2.77 -23.76
C ALA A 60 10.93 -3.21 -22.52
N ALA A 61 12.24 -3.32 -22.70
CA ALA A 61 13.14 -3.66 -21.60
C ALA A 61 13.31 -2.46 -20.65
N PHE A 62 13.33 -2.75 -19.36
CA PHE A 62 13.70 -1.84 -18.28
C PHE A 62 14.41 -2.66 -17.19
N ASP A 63 15.24 -2.02 -16.37
CA ASP A 63 16.11 -2.70 -15.39
C ASP A 63 15.81 -2.30 -13.94
N ALA A 64 14.70 -1.62 -13.68
CA ALA A 64 14.29 -1.26 -12.33
C ALA A 64 14.03 -2.49 -11.47
N ALA A 65 14.66 -2.53 -10.30
CA ALA A 65 14.55 -3.58 -9.30
C ALA A 65 13.90 -3.10 -7.99
N GLY A 66 13.86 -1.79 -7.74
CA GLY A 66 13.20 -1.23 -6.57
C GLY A 66 12.62 0.15 -6.80
N VAL A 67 11.56 0.49 -6.08
CA VAL A 67 11.02 1.87 -6.02
C VAL A 67 11.01 2.35 -4.58
N GLU A 68 11.31 3.63 -4.36
CA GLU A 68 11.29 4.24 -3.03
C GLU A 68 9.88 4.70 -2.67
N LEU A 69 9.44 4.31 -1.48
CA LEU A 69 8.21 4.72 -0.85
C LEU A 69 8.55 5.42 0.47
N THR A 70 7.84 6.49 0.81
CA THR A 70 7.92 7.16 2.11
C THR A 70 6.60 7.01 2.84
N GLU A 71 6.67 6.85 4.16
CA GLU A 71 5.50 6.82 5.04
C GLU A 71 5.05 8.24 5.36
N THR A 72 3.78 8.53 5.15
CA THR A 72 3.15 9.80 5.51
C THR A 72 2.68 9.80 6.96
N ALA A 73 2.28 10.97 7.47
CA ALA A 73 1.87 11.11 8.87
C ALA A 73 0.62 10.29 9.25
N ASP A 74 -0.18 9.87 8.28
CA ASP A 74 -1.35 8.98 8.47
C ASP A 74 -1.01 7.48 8.33
N GLY A 75 0.26 7.14 8.08
CA GLY A 75 0.75 5.77 7.93
C GLY A 75 0.58 5.18 6.54
N SER A 76 0.07 5.94 5.56
CA SER A 76 0.05 5.52 4.16
C SER A 76 1.42 5.69 3.48
N LEU A 77 1.62 4.99 2.36
CA LEU A 77 2.85 5.10 1.58
C LEU A 77 2.68 5.99 0.34
N GLN A 78 3.73 6.72 -0.01
CA GLN A 78 3.81 7.51 -1.24
C GLN A 78 5.15 7.27 -1.94
N ALA A 79 5.13 7.13 -3.26
CA ALA A 79 6.36 7.08 -4.05
C ALA A 79 7.04 8.44 -4.07
N THR A 80 8.35 8.43 -3.87
CA THR A 80 9.16 9.66 -3.77
C THR A 80 9.70 10.14 -5.12
N GLY A 81 9.57 9.31 -6.17
CA GLY A 81 10.15 9.57 -7.48
C GLY A 81 11.50 8.88 -7.72
N TRP A 82 12.06 8.21 -6.71
CA TRP A 82 13.32 7.48 -6.78
C TRP A 82 13.10 5.99 -7.06
N TYR A 83 13.99 5.41 -7.84
CA TYR A 83 14.03 3.96 -8.09
C TYR A 83 15.49 3.47 -8.18
N TRP A 84 15.66 2.15 -8.14
CA TRP A 84 16.96 1.50 -8.28
C TRP A 84 16.96 0.50 -9.42
N THR A 85 18.06 0.43 -10.15
CA THR A 85 18.30 -0.62 -11.14
C THR A 85 18.70 -1.94 -10.48
N ALA A 86 18.73 -3.01 -11.26
CA ALA A 86 19.26 -4.32 -10.85
C ALA A 86 20.74 -4.26 -10.42
N ALA A 87 21.51 -3.31 -10.96
CA ALA A 87 22.89 -3.06 -10.55
C ALA A 87 22.99 -2.31 -9.20
N GLY A 88 21.86 -1.84 -8.65
CA GLY A 88 21.81 -1.07 -7.42
C GLY A 88 22.06 0.42 -7.59
N GLU A 89 22.07 0.92 -8.83
CA GLU A 89 22.21 2.35 -9.11
C GLU A 89 20.89 3.06 -8.82
N GLN A 90 20.96 4.21 -8.16
CA GLN A 90 19.81 5.03 -7.83
C GLN A 90 19.58 6.06 -8.95
N HIS A 91 18.32 6.19 -9.38
CA HIS A 91 17.88 7.12 -10.43
C HIS A 91 16.55 7.77 -10.04
N THR A 92 16.18 8.85 -10.72
CA THR A 92 14.84 9.44 -10.62
C THR A 92 14.00 9.16 -11.87
N PHE A 93 12.68 9.05 -11.71
CA PHE A 93 11.79 8.93 -12.87
C PHE A 93 11.87 10.15 -13.79
N ALA A 94 12.01 11.35 -13.22
CA ALA A 94 12.19 12.59 -13.99
C ALA A 94 13.37 12.52 -14.96
N GLU A 95 14.53 12.02 -14.51
CA GLU A 95 15.70 11.82 -15.37
C GLU A 95 15.42 10.79 -16.47
N ALA A 96 14.73 9.69 -16.13
CA ALA A 96 14.46 8.60 -17.07
C ALA A 96 13.51 9.01 -18.20
N ILE A 97 12.49 9.82 -17.90
CA ILE A 97 11.47 10.22 -18.89
C ILE A 97 11.69 11.64 -19.46
N GLY A 98 12.76 12.32 -19.04
CA GLY A 98 13.10 13.67 -19.51
C GLY A 98 12.18 14.77 -18.96
N GLU A 99 11.55 14.54 -17.80
CA GLU A 99 10.71 15.52 -17.11
C GLU A 99 11.50 16.36 -16.10
N ARG A 100 10.97 17.54 -15.76
CA ARG A 100 11.65 18.51 -14.89
C ARG A 100 11.44 18.25 -13.39
N GLU A 101 10.35 17.56 -13.01
CA GLU A 101 9.99 17.31 -11.61
C GLU A 101 9.50 15.86 -11.42
N ALA A 102 10.16 15.10 -10.55
CA ALA A 102 9.85 13.69 -10.32
C ALA A 102 8.46 13.44 -9.70
N SER A 103 7.90 14.45 -9.01
CA SER A 103 6.58 14.37 -8.38
C SER A 103 5.43 14.24 -9.38
N TRP A 104 5.59 14.78 -10.59
CA TRP A 104 4.58 14.68 -11.64
C TRP A 104 4.54 13.27 -12.23
N SER A 105 5.73 12.69 -12.41
CA SER A 105 5.92 11.36 -13.00
C SER A 105 5.34 10.22 -12.15
N VAL A 106 5.16 10.43 -10.83
CA VAL A 106 4.62 9.41 -9.91
C VAL A 106 3.19 9.68 -9.43
N SER A 107 2.53 10.74 -9.90
CA SER A 107 1.18 11.10 -9.43
C SER A 107 0.18 9.93 -9.56
N GLY A 108 0.18 9.24 -10.71
CA GLY A 108 -0.66 8.06 -10.93
C GLY A 108 -0.27 6.85 -10.08
N MET A 109 1.00 6.71 -9.68
CA MET A 109 1.44 5.67 -8.75
C MET A 109 0.96 5.99 -7.32
N ASN A 110 1.02 7.26 -6.91
CA ASN A 110 0.62 7.73 -5.59
C ASN A 110 -0.87 7.61 -5.30
N GLU A 111 -1.71 7.66 -6.33
CA GLU A 111 -3.13 7.32 -6.21
C GLU A 111 -3.33 5.93 -5.59
N TRP A 112 -2.47 4.97 -5.94
CA TRP A 112 -2.61 3.57 -5.51
C TRP A 112 -1.72 3.18 -4.34
N THR A 113 -0.49 3.69 -4.26
CA THR A 113 0.42 3.37 -3.14
C THR A 113 -0.09 3.92 -1.81
N SER A 114 -0.95 4.95 -1.83
CA SER A 114 -1.64 5.45 -0.63
C SER A 114 -2.55 4.44 0.07
N TYR A 115 -2.92 3.34 -0.61
CA TYR A 115 -3.64 2.22 -0.01
C TYR A 115 -2.73 1.18 0.64
N LEU A 116 -1.41 1.35 0.55
CA LEU A 116 -0.45 0.60 1.36
C LEU A 116 -0.27 1.37 2.67
N ASP A 117 -0.78 0.81 3.76
CA ASP A 117 -0.81 1.45 5.07
C ASP A 117 -0.67 0.41 6.20
N ASP A 118 -0.87 0.84 7.45
CA ASP A 118 -0.78 -0.05 8.61
C ASP A 118 -1.78 -1.21 8.56
N SER A 119 -2.95 -1.03 7.92
CA SER A 119 -4.00 -2.06 7.84
C SER A 119 -3.60 -3.29 7.02
N ASN A 120 -2.60 -3.13 6.14
CA ASN A 120 -2.06 -4.20 5.30
C ASN A 120 -0.53 -4.30 5.36
N ARG A 121 0.07 -3.81 6.46
CA ARG A 121 1.52 -3.81 6.74
C ARG A 121 2.16 -5.19 6.63
N ASP A 122 1.48 -6.22 7.11
CA ASP A 122 1.95 -7.61 7.03
C ASP A 122 2.15 -8.10 5.59
N VAL A 123 1.56 -7.42 4.61
CA VAL A 123 1.69 -7.78 3.18
C VAL A 123 2.83 -7.00 2.54
N TRP A 124 2.85 -5.67 2.64
CA TRP A 124 3.83 -4.86 1.90
C TRP A 124 5.18 -4.77 2.60
N HIS A 125 5.22 -4.73 3.93
CA HIS A 125 6.47 -4.52 4.66
C HIS A 125 7.51 -5.64 4.41
N PRO A 126 7.14 -6.93 4.32
CA PRO A 126 8.08 -8.00 3.94
C PRO A 126 8.66 -7.90 2.52
N LEU A 127 8.03 -7.12 1.64
CA LEU A 127 8.52 -6.85 0.28
C LEU A 127 9.56 -5.73 0.26
N CYS A 128 9.67 -4.98 1.36
CA CYS A 128 10.49 -3.81 1.46
C CYS A 128 11.82 -4.07 2.18
N THR A 129 12.81 -3.24 1.86
CA THR A 129 13.99 -3.01 2.70
C THR A 129 13.96 -1.57 3.18
N GLU A 130 14.42 -1.30 4.41
CA GLU A 130 14.56 0.06 4.92
C GLU A 130 15.51 0.87 4.03
N ALA A 131 15.13 2.12 3.77
CA ALA A 131 15.93 3.11 3.05
C ALA A 131 16.30 4.26 4.01
N LEU A 132 17.08 5.22 3.51
CA LEU A 132 17.38 6.42 4.28
C LEU A 132 16.12 7.27 4.43
N ASP A 133 15.83 7.68 5.67
CA ASP A 133 14.71 8.57 5.97
C ASP A 133 14.69 9.78 5.04
N ARG A 134 13.47 10.17 4.63
CA ARG A 134 13.21 11.35 3.81
C ARG A 134 12.57 12.42 4.68
N ASP A 135 13.33 13.45 5.02
CA ASP A 135 12.85 14.60 5.79
C ASP A 135 12.17 14.23 7.14
N GLY A 136 12.66 13.17 7.78
CA GLY A 136 12.12 12.65 9.05
C GLY A 136 10.96 11.66 8.89
N CYS A 137 10.61 11.30 7.66
CA CYS A 137 9.67 10.21 7.36
C CYS A 137 10.42 8.91 7.06
N PRO A 138 9.98 7.77 7.63
CA PRO A 138 10.47 6.44 7.26
C PRO A 138 10.37 6.23 5.76
N ALA A 139 11.45 5.74 5.17
CA ALA A 139 11.51 5.39 3.76
C ALA A 139 11.80 3.91 3.59
N TYR A 140 11.22 3.34 2.54
CA TYR A 140 11.30 1.93 2.20
C TYR A 140 11.60 1.79 0.71
N ARG A 141 12.42 0.80 0.36
CA ARG A 141 12.60 0.34 -1.01
C ARG A 141 11.75 -0.91 -1.22
N LEU A 142 10.70 -0.80 -2.04
CA LEU A 142 9.87 -1.93 -2.44
C LEU A 142 10.57 -2.75 -3.52
N ASP A 143 10.70 -4.07 -3.31
CA ASP A 143 11.24 -5.03 -4.30
C ASP A 143 10.21 -5.30 -5.41
N LEU A 144 10.51 -4.83 -6.62
CA LEU A 144 9.56 -4.89 -7.75
C LEU A 144 9.32 -6.31 -8.24
N ALA A 145 10.34 -7.16 -8.20
CA ALA A 145 10.22 -8.55 -8.65
C ALA A 145 9.32 -9.35 -7.69
N LYS A 146 9.49 -9.16 -6.38
CA LYS A 146 8.62 -9.79 -5.38
C LYS A 146 7.19 -9.25 -5.45
N ALA A 147 7.03 -7.94 -5.58
CA ALA A 147 5.73 -7.31 -5.70
C ALA A 147 4.96 -7.83 -6.93
N ALA A 148 5.61 -7.89 -8.09
CA ALA A 148 5.00 -8.39 -9.33
C ALA A 148 4.63 -9.89 -9.27
N ALA A 149 5.27 -10.67 -8.39
CA ALA A 149 5.00 -12.10 -8.24
C ALA A 149 3.82 -12.42 -7.31
N LEU A 150 3.18 -11.42 -6.69
CA LEU A 150 2.08 -11.65 -5.76
C LEU A 150 0.80 -12.11 -6.46
N PRO A 151 0.02 -13.01 -5.84
CA PRO A 151 -1.32 -13.36 -6.32
C PRO A 151 -2.31 -12.19 -6.11
N ILE A 152 -3.13 -11.92 -7.13
CA ILE A 152 -4.13 -10.84 -7.15
C ILE A 152 -5.57 -11.31 -6.89
N ASP A 153 -5.78 -12.63 -6.79
CA ASP A 153 -7.05 -13.25 -6.46
C ASP A 153 -7.37 -13.23 -4.95
#